data_AF-A0A7S2TLZ1-F1
#
_entry.id   AF-A0A7S2TLZ1-F1
#
_cell.length_a   1.000
_cell.length_b   1.000
_cell.length_c   1.000
_cell.angle_alpha   90.00
_cell.angle_beta   90.00
_cell.angle_gamma   90.00
#
_symmetry.space_group_name_H-M   'P 1'
#
loop_
_entity.id
_entity.type
_entity.pdbx_description
1 polymer ?
#
loop_
_entity_poly.entity_id
_entity_poly.type
_entity_poly.pdbx_seq_one_letter_code
_entity_poly.pdbx_strand_id
1 'polypeptide(L)'
;NQARREKNYRKLIHFDHILTFEGIQQSYHLHEFWTGQAKKNPEDPELIRFLNADMILSSPLTRALQTCLISLKDHPTAKSKGVTLCRDLREIKTLGGFDAKGKCFGAAIMTRTEEKLIKKIKEASSLEDVSEGQVAQYLDMAKEACKTKIDYNDANTQWWVLKDTKSDVKERLEDFMSYIRYCPGNTFICVGHSMFLKALFTHCLSSEWSSRHPQVAQNLKTEKLTNAGCVAADFTFVGSSKEWEITEAKLLFETGFQLRHPPRAGSNSPGRAGSNSPGRSSSPARSNSRARSNSPVRSSSSSKRGDGAAGESKKRGEQKADGNSRNSSVRRRPHDDGTAALMRQ
;
A
#
# COMPACT_ATOMS: atom_id res chain seq x y z
N ASN A 1 -7.72 8.39 -3.27
CA ASN A 1 -7.09 8.62 -4.58
C ASN A 1 -7.67 9.86 -5.28
N GLN A 2 -7.05 11.03 -5.12
CA GLN A 2 -7.50 12.33 -5.65
C GLN A 2 -7.62 12.35 -7.18
N ALA A 3 -6.78 11.59 -7.90
CA ALA A 3 -6.83 11.52 -9.36
C ALA A 3 -8.08 10.79 -9.91
N ARG A 4 -8.72 9.91 -9.13
CA ARG A 4 -10.07 9.37 -9.45
C ARG A 4 -11.16 10.44 -9.33
N ARG A 5 -10.98 11.45 -8.46
CA ARG A 5 -11.92 12.57 -8.30
C ARG A 5 -11.78 13.59 -9.42
N GLU A 6 -10.55 13.87 -9.84
CA GLU A 6 -10.25 14.82 -10.91
C GLU A 6 -10.56 14.27 -12.31
N LYS A 7 -11.06 13.02 -12.43
CA LYS A 7 -11.24 12.28 -13.70
C LYS A 7 -9.98 12.33 -14.60
N ASN A 8 -8.82 12.57 -14.00
CA ASN A 8 -7.57 12.72 -14.73
C ASN A 8 -6.86 11.38 -14.78
N TYR A 9 -7.37 10.48 -15.62
CA TYR A 9 -6.89 9.11 -15.78
C TYR A 9 -5.41 9.05 -16.20
N ARG A 10 -4.86 10.11 -16.80
CA ARG A 10 -3.42 10.21 -17.10
C ARG A 10 -2.57 10.39 -15.84
N LYS A 11 -3.05 11.12 -14.82
CA LYS A 11 -2.38 11.23 -13.50
C LYS A 11 -2.58 9.98 -12.62
N LEU A 12 -3.46 9.06 -13.00
CA LEU A 12 -3.62 7.75 -12.33
C LEU A 12 -2.56 6.73 -12.76
N ILE A 13 -1.75 7.03 -13.79
CA ILE A 13 -0.65 6.17 -14.25
C ILE A 13 0.64 6.55 -13.49
N HIS A 14 0.56 6.59 -12.17
CA HIS A 14 1.75 6.70 -11.34
C HIS A 14 2.05 5.34 -10.73
N PHE A 15 3.24 4.85 -11.02
CA PHE A 15 3.82 3.66 -10.42
C PHE A 15 4.45 4.05 -9.08
N ASP A 16 4.29 3.22 -8.06
CA ASP A 16 4.99 3.36 -6.78
C ASP A 16 4.85 4.77 -6.19
N HIS A 17 3.62 5.07 -5.73
CA HIS A 17 3.30 6.36 -5.15
C HIS A 17 4.02 6.56 -3.82
N ILE A 18 4.28 7.84 -3.55
CA ILE A 18 4.87 8.33 -2.31
C ILE A 18 3.74 8.67 -1.33
N LEU A 19 4.04 8.75 -0.03
CA LEU A 19 3.07 9.25 0.94
C LEU A 19 2.58 10.66 0.58
N THR A 20 1.33 10.93 0.91
CA THR A 20 0.85 12.32 0.98
C THR A 20 1.39 13.01 2.23
N PHE A 21 1.26 14.34 2.34
CA PHE A 21 1.62 15.00 3.60
C PHE A 21 0.73 14.52 4.76
N GLU A 22 -0.56 14.31 4.50
CA GLU A 22 -1.49 13.68 5.46
C GLU A 22 -1.01 12.28 5.88
N GLY A 23 -0.54 11.47 4.93
CA GLY A 23 0.03 10.14 5.21
C GLY A 23 1.31 10.18 6.05
N ILE A 24 2.15 11.21 5.87
CA ILE A 24 3.33 11.46 6.72
C ILE A 24 2.89 11.81 8.14
N GLN A 25 1.89 12.69 8.29
CA GLN A 25 1.32 13.04 9.59
C GLN A 25 0.72 11.83 10.29
N GLN A 26 -0.05 10.99 9.58
CA GLN A 26 -0.63 9.75 10.10
C GLN A 26 0.46 8.76 10.56
N SER A 27 1.52 8.61 9.77
CA SER A 27 2.65 7.74 10.11
C SER A 27 3.40 8.24 11.36
N TYR A 28 3.58 9.57 11.48
CA TYR A 28 4.20 10.19 12.64
C TYR A 28 3.30 10.12 13.89
N HIS A 29 1.99 10.28 13.72
CA HIS A 29 1.03 10.14 14.81
C HIS A 29 1.03 8.71 15.38
N LEU A 30 1.11 7.68 14.54
CA LEU A 30 1.29 6.31 15.01
C LEU A 30 2.56 6.19 15.88
N HIS A 31 3.66 6.82 15.47
CA HIS A 31 4.90 6.88 16.25
C HIS A 31 4.71 7.54 17.63
N GLU A 32 4.10 8.73 17.65
CA GLU A 32 3.80 9.43 18.91
C GLU A 32 2.88 8.61 19.81
N PHE A 33 1.93 7.88 19.23
CA PHE A 33 0.99 7.07 19.98
C PHE A 33 1.69 5.95 20.74
N TRP A 34 2.41 5.07 20.05
CA TRP A 34 3.03 3.92 20.72
C TRP A 34 4.17 4.35 21.66
N THR A 35 4.91 5.41 21.33
CA THR A 35 5.92 5.96 22.26
C THR A 35 5.29 6.59 23.49
N GLY A 36 4.14 7.25 23.33
CA GLY A 36 3.33 7.77 24.43
C GLY A 36 2.81 6.65 25.33
N GLN A 37 2.30 5.55 24.74
CA GLN A 37 1.90 4.36 25.49
C GLN A 37 3.08 3.73 26.22
N ALA A 38 4.27 3.69 25.63
CA ALA A 38 5.46 3.11 26.27
C ALA A 38 5.86 3.87 27.54
N LYS A 39 5.57 5.17 27.60
CA LYS A 39 5.79 6.00 28.78
C LYS A 39 4.68 5.86 29.82
N LYS A 40 3.43 5.73 29.38
CA LYS A 40 2.24 5.73 30.26
C LYS A 40 1.93 4.36 30.84
N ASN A 41 2.00 3.33 29.99
CA ASN A 41 1.59 1.96 30.26
C ASN A 41 2.69 0.98 29.80
N PRO A 42 3.92 1.03 30.37
CA PRO A 42 5.02 0.18 29.95
C PRO A 42 4.74 -1.32 30.15
N GLU A 43 3.80 -1.67 31.03
CA GLU A 43 3.41 -3.04 31.35
C GLU A 43 2.32 -3.62 30.42
N ASP A 44 1.84 -2.86 29.41
CA ASP A 44 0.86 -3.39 28.45
C ASP A 44 1.47 -4.58 27.66
N PRO A 45 0.92 -5.80 27.77
CA PRO A 45 1.48 -6.98 27.12
C PRO A 45 1.62 -6.84 25.60
N GLU A 46 0.67 -6.14 24.96
CA GLU A 46 0.71 -5.93 23.51
C GLU A 46 1.81 -4.95 23.10
N LEU A 47 2.06 -3.95 23.94
CA LEU A 47 3.13 -3.00 23.74
C LEU A 47 4.50 -3.63 24.00
N ILE A 48 4.64 -4.42 25.07
CA ILE A 48 5.85 -5.19 25.35
C ILE A 48 6.14 -6.11 24.17
N ARG A 49 5.13 -6.80 23.63
CA ARG A 49 5.29 -7.65 22.45
C ARG A 49 5.73 -6.84 21.24
N PHE A 50 5.07 -5.72 20.96
CA PHE A 50 5.45 -4.83 19.85
C PHE A 50 6.92 -4.40 19.97
N LEU A 51 7.32 -3.85 21.12
CA LEU A 51 8.67 -3.34 21.37
C LEU A 51 9.76 -4.42 21.32
N ASN A 52 9.41 -5.67 21.63
CA ASN A 52 10.28 -6.84 21.58
C ASN A 52 10.23 -7.59 20.24
N ALA A 53 9.68 -6.99 19.17
CA ALA A 53 9.67 -7.63 17.86
C ALA A 53 11.08 -8.04 17.40
N ASP A 54 11.22 -9.27 16.93
CA ASP A 54 12.49 -9.83 16.49
C ASP A 54 12.97 -9.22 15.18
N MET A 55 12.03 -8.86 14.31
CA MET A 55 12.29 -8.36 12.96
C MET A 55 11.20 -7.37 12.49
N ILE A 56 11.60 -6.43 11.65
CA ILE A 56 10.69 -5.52 10.94
C ILE A 56 10.79 -5.83 9.44
N LEU A 57 9.66 -6.22 8.85
CA LEU A 57 9.48 -6.45 7.43
C LEU A 57 8.71 -5.28 6.82
N SER A 58 9.14 -4.77 5.67
CA SER A 58 8.40 -3.76 4.92
C SER A 58 8.24 -4.15 3.47
N SER A 59 7.08 -3.83 2.89
CA SER A 59 6.93 -3.80 1.44
C SER A 59 8.00 -2.87 0.81
N PRO A 60 8.58 -3.23 -0.34
CA PRO A 60 9.54 -2.39 -1.06
C PRO A 60 8.89 -1.20 -1.80
N LEU A 61 7.57 -1.04 -1.73
CA LEU A 61 6.88 0.14 -2.29
C LEU A 61 7.16 1.38 -1.42
N THR A 62 7.46 2.51 -2.06
CA THR A 62 7.94 3.75 -1.45
C THR A 62 7.03 4.20 -0.30
N ARG A 63 5.70 4.24 -0.49
CA ARG A 63 4.78 4.65 0.59
C ARG A 63 4.83 3.76 1.82
N ALA A 64 4.97 2.44 1.66
CA ALA A 64 4.99 1.51 2.78
C ALA A 64 6.32 1.61 3.54
N LEU A 65 7.44 1.71 2.81
CA LEU A 65 8.74 1.93 3.43
C LEU A 65 8.80 3.29 4.13
N GLN A 66 8.24 4.35 3.55
CA GLN A 66 8.13 5.65 4.23
C GLN A 66 7.30 5.56 5.52
N THR A 67 6.14 4.89 5.50
CA THR A 67 5.35 4.64 6.71
C THR A 67 6.17 3.86 7.74
N CYS A 68 6.84 2.79 7.33
CA CYS A 68 7.69 1.97 8.20
C CYS A 68 8.76 2.81 8.89
N LEU A 69 9.53 3.59 8.12
CA LEU A 69 10.63 4.39 8.64
C LEU A 69 10.14 5.46 9.62
N ILE A 70 9.08 6.19 9.27
CA ILE A 70 8.52 7.25 10.12
C ILE A 70 7.93 6.66 11.39
N SER A 71 7.04 5.67 11.25
CA SER A 71 6.28 5.11 12.37
C SER A 71 7.15 4.33 13.34
N LEU A 72 8.26 3.74 12.88
CA LEU A 72 9.12 2.87 13.68
C LEU A 72 10.51 3.46 13.95
N LYS A 73 10.74 4.76 13.70
CA LYS A 73 12.08 5.39 13.81
C LYS A 73 12.79 5.17 15.15
N ASP A 74 12.02 5.08 16.25
CA ASP A 74 12.55 4.85 17.60
C ASP A 74 12.36 3.42 18.09
N HIS A 75 11.84 2.54 17.26
CA HIS A 75 11.61 1.16 17.63
C HIS A 75 12.96 0.47 17.93
N PRO A 76 13.12 -0.28 19.04
CA PRO A 76 14.37 -0.94 19.39
C PRO A 76 14.95 -1.80 18.26
N THR A 77 14.09 -2.58 17.60
CA THR A 77 14.44 -3.43 16.45
C THR A 77 14.88 -2.62 15.22
N ALA A 78 14.23 -1.50 14.92
CA ALA A 78 14.63 -0.64 13.80
C ALA A 78 16.02 -0.05 14.03
N LYS A 79 16.31 0.39 15.26
CA LYS A 79 17.62 0.94 15.65
C LYS A 79 18.74 -0.08 15.66
N SER A 80 18.47 -1.30 16.15
CA SER A 80 19.50 -2.33 16.36
C SER A 80 19.71 -3.24 15.16
N LYS A 81 18.63 -3.68 14.50
CA LYS A 81 18.66 -4.66 13.41
C LYS A 81 18.32 -4.04 12.05
N GLY A 82 17.53 -2.96 12.02
CA GLY A 82 17.07 -2.31 10.81
C GLY A 82 15.72 -2.83 10.31
N VAL A 83 15.48 -2.63 9.02
CA VAL A 83 14.26 -3.06 8.30
C VAL A 83 14.66 -3.96 7.14
N THR A 84 14.00 -5.10 7.01
CA THR A 84 14.15 -6.03 5.88
C THR A 84 13.01 -5.83 4.89
N LEU A 85 13.32 -5.74 3.60
CA LEU A 85 12.30 -5.63 2.56
C LEU A 85 11.73 -7.01 2.22
N CYS A 86 10.42 -7.08 2.00
CA CYS A 86 9.72 -8.30 1.60
C CYS A 86 8.76 -7.98 0.46
N ARG A 87 9.04 -8.49 -0.74
CA ARG A 87 8.23 -8.23 -1.94
C ARG A 87 6.81 -8.77 -1.83
N ASP A 88 6.59 -9.76 -0.97
CA ASP A 88 5.30 -10.41 -0.84
C ASP A 88 4.29 -9.53 -0.11
N LEU A 89 4.79 -8.64 0.76
CA LEU A 89 4.02 -7.58 1.40
C LEU A 89 3.56 -6.47 0.44
N ARG A 90 3.94 -6.48 -0.85
CA ARG A 90 3.50 -5.46 -1.82
C ARG A 90 1.98 -5.46 -2.01
N GLU A 91 1.47 -4.36 -2.55
CA GLU A 91 0.04 -4.23 -2.82
C GLU A 91 -0.44 -5.21 -3.90
N ILE A 92 -1.68 -5.71 -3.77
CA ILE A 92 -2.31 -6.56 -4.79
C ILE A 92 -2.66 -5.73 -6.03
N LYS A 93 -2.10 -6.14 -7.18
CA LYS A 93 -2.28 -5.45 -8.45
C LYS A 93 -3.52 -5.92 -9.18
N THR A 94 -4.61 -5.18 -9.01
CA THR A 94 -5.87 -5.37 -9.76
C THR A 94 -5.81 -4.73 -11.16
N LEU A 95 -6.71 -5.14 -12.05
CA LEU A 95 -6.81 -4.58 -13.41
C LEU A 95 -7.11 -3.06 -13.33
N GLY A 96 -6.16 -2.23 -13.76
CA GLY A 96 -6.25 -0.77 -13.68
C GLY A 96 -5.59 -0.13 -12.45
N GLY A 97 -5.00 -0.93 -11.54
CA GLY A 97 -4.17 -0.45 -10.45
C GLY A 97 -2.70 -0.35 -10.84
N PHE A 98 -2.18 0.86 -11.03
CA PHE A 98 -0.75 1.07 -11.35
C PHE A 98 0.15 1.18 -10.11
N ASP A 99 -0.45 1.31 -8.93
CA ASP A 99 0.24 1.62 -7.67
C ASP A 99 1.06 0.47 -7.07
N ALA A 100 0.98 -0.73 -7.66
CA ALA A 100 1.72 -1.91 -7.23
C ALA A 100 2.97 -2.20 -8.08
N LYS A 101 3.27 -1.37 -9.10
CA LYS A 101 4.51 -1.50 -9.89
C LYS A 101 5.63 -0.72 -9.20
N GLY A 102 6.72 -1.39 -8.81
CA GLY A 102 7.92 -0.71 -8.34
C GLY A 102 8.61 0.10 -9.43
N LYS A 103 9.51 0.99 -9.02
CA LYS A 103 10.32 1.84 -9.91
C LYS A 103 11.82 1.56 -9.86
N CYS A 104 12.27 0.85 -8.82
CA CYS A 104 13.66 0.58 -8.51
C CYS A 104 13.76 -0.69 -7.66
N PHE A 105 14.97 -1.22 -7.57
CA PHE A 105 15.33 -2.40 -6.77
C PHE A 105 16.69 -2.17 -6.09
N GLY A 106 17.00 -2.97 -5.08
CA GLY A 106 18.22 -2.84 -4.27
C GLY A 106 18.36 -1.46 -3.63
N ALA A 107 19.60 -0.97 -3.54
CA ALA A 107 19.94 0.30 -2.89
C ALA A 107 19.15 1.52 -3.41
N ALA A 108 18.77 1.52 -4.68
CA ALA A 108 17.98 2.60 -5.26
C ALA A 108 16.60 2.78 -4.63
N ILE A 109 16.05 1.75 -3.96
CA ILE A 109 14.80 1.85 -3.19
C ILE A 109 14.96 2.87 -2.06
N MET A 110 16.03 2.80 -1.28
CA MET A 110 16.23 3.68 -0.13
C MET A 110 16.50 5.11 -0.57
N THR A 111 17.37 5.30 -1.57
CA THR A 111 17.64 6.62 -2.19
C THR A 111 16.34 7.27 -2.65
N ARG A 112 15.49 6.53 -3.38
CA ARG A 112 14.19 7.02 -3.83
C ARG A 112 13.28 7.37 -2.65
N THR A 113 13.22 6.51 -1.64
CA THR A 113 12.33 6.66 -0.48
C THR A 113 12.63 7.96 0.27
N GLU A 114 13.91 8.19 0.56
CA GLU A 114 14.39 9.41 1.23
C GLU A 114 14.15 10.66 0.37
N GLU A 115 14.62 10.68 -0.88
CA GLU A 115 14.47 11.83 -1.77
C GLU A 115 13.01 12.25 -1.91
N LYS A 116 12.11 11.26 -2.08
CA LYS A 116 10.68 11.53 -2.22
C LYS A 116 10.04 11.98 -0.92
N LEU A 117 10.46 11.44 0.22
CA LEU A 117 9.96 11.85 1.52
C LEU A 117 10.34 13.31 1.80
N ILE A 118 11.62 13.64 1.69
CA ILE A 118 12.15 14.99 1.91
C ILE A 118 11.48 15.97 0.96
N LYS A 119 11.38 15.62 -0.33
CA LYS A 119 10.70 16.47 -1.32
C LYS A 119 9.27 16.74 -0.90
N LYS A 120 8.53 15.72 -0.47
CA LYS A 120 7.12 15.87 -0.12
C LYS A 120 6.89 16.75 1.11
N ILE A 121 7.76 16.64 2.09
CA ILE A 121 7.73 17.51 3.28
C ILE A 121 8.04 18.96 2.90
N LYS A 122 9.05 19.20 2.06
CA LYS A 122 9.36 20.55 1.56
C LYS A 122 8.20 21.16 0.77
N GLU A 123 7.53 20.37 -0.09
CA GLU A 123 6.34 20.85 -0.82
C GLU A 123 5.21 21.29 0.13
N ALA A 124 5.14 20.75 1.35
CA ALA A 124 4.10 21.08 2.32
C ALA A 124 4.23 22.50 2.90
N SER A 125 5.38 23.17 2.77
CA SER A 125 5.54 24.58 3.19
C SER A 125 4.67 25.55 2.38
N SER A 126 4.15 25.09 1.23
CA SER A 126 3.21 25.87 0.41
C SER A 126 1.74 25.68 0.82
N LEU A 127 1.46 24.88 1.84
CA LEU A 127 0.10 24.64 2.33
C LEU A 127 -0.25 25.64 3.44
N GLU A 128 -1.42 26.27 3.33
CA GLU A 128 -1.89 27.33 4.25
C GLU A 128 -1.93 26.88 5.72
N ASP A 129 -2.23 25.60 5.98
CA ASP A 129 -2.40 25.03 7.33
C ASP A 129 -1.13 24.38 7.90
N VAL A 130 0.04 24.62 7.31
CA VAL A 130 1.30 23.98 7.74
C VAL A 130 2.35 25.05 8.04
N SER A 131 2.75 25.17 9.32
CA SER A 131 3.76 26.15 9.73
C SER A 131 5.17 25.72 9.34
N GLU A 132 6.09 26.69 9.18
CA GLU A 132 7.51 26.41 8.93
C GLU A 132 8.14 25.53 10.02
N GLY A 133 7.73 25.74 11.29
CA GLY A 133 8.17 24.92 12.42
C GLY A 133 7.75 23.46 12.30
N GLN A 134 6.52 23.19 11.82
CA GLN A 134 6.06 21.83 11.54
C GLN A 134 6.87 21.19 10.40
N VAL A 135 7.13 21.92 9.32
CA VAL A 135 7.97 21.43 8.22
C VAL A 135 9.38 21.06 8.71
N ALA A 136 10.00 21.92 9.51
CA ALA A 136 11.32 21.66 10.09
C ALA A 136 11.32 20.39 10.96
N GLN A 137 10.32 20.24 11.83
CA GLN A 137 10.14 19.05 12.67
C GLN A 137 10.03 17.77 11.82
N TYR A 138 9.19 17.77 10.78
CA TYR A 138 9.05 16.60 9.90
C TYR A 138 10.33 16.31 9.10
N LEU A 139 11.09 17.33 8.69
CA LEU A 139 12.36 17.14 8.00
C LEU A 139 13.40 16.47 8.90
N ASP A 140 13.53 16.91 10.14
CA ASP A 140 14.51 16.33 11.06
C ASP A 140 14.12 14.91 11.45
N MET A 141 12.82 14.66 11.67
CA MET A 141 12.28 13.32 11.83
C MET A 141 12.60 12.43 10.62
N ALA A 142 12.37 12.90 9.40
CA ALA A 142 12.60 12.13 8.19
C ALA A 142 14.09 11.79 8.00
N LYS A 143 14.99 12.75 8.23
CA LYS A 143 16.44 12.52 8.18
C LYS A 143 16.87 11.46 9.18
N GLU A 144 16.35 11.51 10.41
CA GLU A 144 16.67 10.53 11.44
C GLU A 144 16.15 9.14 11.08
N ALA A 145 14.88 9.05 10.67
CA ALA A 145 14.25 7.81 10.22
C ALA A 145 15.01 7.16 9.05
N CYS A 146 15.53 7.96 8.11
CA CYS A 146 16.28 7.47 6.95
C CYS A 146 17.70 6.96 7.28
N LYS A 147 18.19 7.11 8.52
CA LYS A 147 19.44 6.46 8.97
C LYS A 147 19.26 4.97 9.27
N THR A 148 18.03 4.48 9.30
CA THR A 148 17.71 3.06 9.56
C THR A 148 18.39 2.16 8.53
N LYS A 149 19.07 1.10 9.00
CA LYS A 149 19.68 0.10 8.13
C LYS A 149 18.60 -0.64 7.33
N ILE A 150 18.80 -0.76 6.01
CA ILE A 150 17.93 -1.52 5.12
C ILE A 150 18.62 -2.80 4.65
N ASP A 151 17.98 -3.95 4.87
CA ASP A 151 18.25 -5.19 4.15
C ASP A 151 17.28 -5.32 2.97
N TYR A 152 17.81 -5.34 1.75
CA TYR A 152 17.01 -5.38 0.54
C TYR A 152 16.44 -6.76 0.23
N ASN A 153 16.96 -7.84 0.84
CA ASN A 153 16.45 -9.21 0.72
C ASN A 153 16.00 -9.58 -0.71
N ASP A 154 14.71 -9.87 -0.93
CA ASP A 154 14.15 -10.30 -2.22
C ASP A 154 13.79 -9.13 -3.17
N ALA A 155 14.06 -7.90 -2.76
CA ALA A 155 13.85 -6.68 -3.53
C ALA A 155 15.12 -6.19 -4.26
N ASN A 156 16.16 -7.04 -4.37
CA ASN A 156 17.39 -6.75 -5.13
C ASN A 156 17.25 -6.90 -6.65
N THR A 157 16.17 -7.53 -7.12
CA THR A 157 15.84 -7.68 -8.55
C THR A 157 14.44 -7.16 -8.83
N GLN A 158 13.95 -7.25 -10.07
CA GLN A 158 12.59 -6.84 -10.38
C GLN A 158 11.58 -7.72 -9.64
N TRP A 159 10.86 -7.12 -8.70
CA TRP A 159 9.97 -7.81 -7.75
C TRP A 159 8.48 -7.56 -8.01
N TRP A 160 8.12 -6.74 -9.00
CA TRP A 160 6.74 -6.42 -9.35
C TRP A 160 6.28 -7.11 -10.63
N VAL A 161 4.98 -7.41 -10.70
CA VAL A 161 4.32 -8.03 -11.85
C VAL A 161 3.40 -7.05 -12.59
N LEU A 162 2.91 -7.47 -13.77
CA LEU A 162 1.95 -6.68 -14.55
C LEU A 162 0.55 -6.69 -13.93
N LYS A 163 0.12 -7.81 -13.34
CA LYS A 163 -1.17 -8.02 -12.69
C LYS A 163 -1.03 -9.22 -11.75
N ASP A 164 -1.72 -9.19 -10.61
CA ASP A 164 -1.88 -10.38 -9.77
C ASP A 164 -3.22 -11.06 -10.12
N THR A 165 -3.18 -12.37 -10.40
CA THR A 165 -4.36 -13.24 -10.43
C THR A 165 -4.76 -13.66 -9.01
N LYS A 166 -5.93 -14.29 -8.85
CA LYS A 166 -6.30 -14.89 -7.55
C LYS A 166 -5.31 -15.98 -7.12
N SER A 167 -4.75 -16.73 -8.08
CA SER A 167 -3.75 -17.76 -7.82
C SER A 167 -2.46 -17.12 -7.32
N ASP A 168 -2.00 -16.05 -7.99
CA ASP A 168 -0.76 -15.33 -7.63
C ASP A 168 -0.86 -14.73 -6.22
N VAL A 169 -2.03 -14.21 -5.84
CA VAL A 169 -2.26 -13.71 -4.47
C VAL A 169 -2.17 -14.84 -3.46
N LYS A 170 -2.76 -16.01 -3.76
CA LYS A 170 -2.69 -17.17 -2.87
C LYS A 170 -1.25 -17.64 -2.71
N GLU A 171 -0.54 -17.91 -3.81
CA GLU A 171 0.87 -18.33 -3.81
C GLU A 171 1.73 -17.35 -3.03
N ARG A 172 1.53 -16.05 -3.22
CA ARG A 172 2.25 -15.01 -2.47
C ARG A 172 1.97 -15.04 -0.96
N LEU A 173 0.75 -15.33 -0.55
CA LEU A 173 0.44 -15.53 0.87
C LEU A 173 1.13 -16.80 1.40
N GLU A 174 1.17 -17.88 0.62
CA GLU A 174 1.88 -19.11 1.00
C GLU A 174 3.39 -18.90 1.13
N ASP A 175 3.99 -18.17 0.20
CA ASP A 175 5.41 -17.81 0.22
C ASP A 175 5.73 -16.93 1.43
N PHE A 176 4.91 -15.90 1.69
CA PHE A 176 5.07 -15.04 2.86
C PHE A 176 4.96 -15.82 4.17
N MET A 177 3.94 -16.69 4.31
CA MET A 177 3.77 -17.48 5.54
C MET A 177 4.85 -18.54 5.72
N SER A 178 5.36 -19.10 4.61
CA SER A 178 6.54 -19.97 4.64
C SER A 178 7.78 -19.21 5.06
N TYR A 179 7.97 -17.98 4.57
CA TYR A 179 9.06 -17.11 4.99
C TYR A 179 8.99 -16.87 6.50
N ILE A 180 7.83 -16.45 7.02
CA ILE A 180 7.63 -16.24 8.47
C ILE A 180 7.94 -17.52 9.25
N ARG A 181 7.40 -18.68 8.84
CA ARG A 181 7.57 -19.98 9.52
C ARG A 181 9.03 -20.34 9.78
N TYR A 182 9.90 -20.05 8.81
CA TYR A 182 11.30 -20.43 8.82
C TYR A 182 12.25 -19.26 9.11
N CYS A 183 11.71 -18.04 9.30
CA CYS A 183 12.49 -16.89 9.67
C CYS A 183 12.84 -16.97 11.17
N PRO A 184 14.09 -16.70 11.58
CA PRO A 184 14.44 -16.65 13.01
C PRO A 184 13.65 -15.57 13.74
N GLY A 185 12.95 -15.95 14.81
CA GLY A 185 12.15 -15.05 15.64
C GLY A 185 10.73 -15.58 15.81
N ASN A 186 10.00 -14.99 16.75
CA ASN A 186 8.60 -15.32 17.00
C ASN A 186 7.68 -14.11 16.85
N THR A 187 8.22 -12.89 16.83
CA THR A 187 7.42 -11.66 16.70
C THR A 187 7.95 -10.78 15.57
N PHE A 188 7.08 -10.43 14.62
CA PHE A 188 7.42 -9.70 13.41
C PHE A 188 6.53 -8.47 13.27
N ILE A 189 7.11 -7.31 12.96
CA ILE A 189 6.32 -6.16 12.50
C ILE A 189 6.34 -6.13 10.98
N CYS A 190 5.18 -6.28 10.34
CA CYS A 190 5.03 -6.32 8.90
C CYS A 190 4.31 -5.06 8.39
N VAL A 191 5.01 -4.20 7.64
CA VAL A 191 4.44 -2.99 7.04
C VAL A 191 4.12 -3.26 5.57
N GLY A 192 2.84 -3.31 5.24
CA GLY A 192 2.32 -3.66 3.92
C GLY A 192 1.21 -2.71 3.46
N HIS A 193 0.26 -3.27 2.71
CA HIS A 193 -0.83 -2.52 2.09
C HIS A 193 -2.18 -3.14 2.41
N SER A 194 -3.21 -2.29 2.36
CA SER A 194 -4.55 -2.65 2.81
C SER A 194 -5.14 -3.87 2.08
N MET A 195 -4.94 -4.05 0.76
CA MET A 195 -5.51 -5.23 0.08
C MET A 195 -4.73 -6.51 0.37
N PHE A 196 -3.41 -6.46 0.51
CA PHE A 196 -2.62 -7.63 0.91
C PHE A 196 -3.00 -8.09 2.32
N LEU A 197 -3.05 -7.18 3.30
CA LEU A 197 -3.45 -7.50 4.67
C LEU A 197 -4.89 -8.03 4.72
N LYS A 198 -5.80 -7.40 3.96
CA LYS A 198 -7.18 -7.91 3.83
C LYS A 198 -7.22 -9.33 3.26
N ALA A 199 -6.40 -9.64 2.25
CA ALA A 199 -6.33 -10.99 1.70
C ALA A 199 -5.79 -11.98 2.74
N LEU A 200 -4.75 -11.61 3.49
CA LEU A 200 -4.21 -12.41 4.59
C LEU A 200 -5.30 -12.77 5.61
N PHE A 201 -6.03 -11.78 6.15
CA PHE A 201 -7.11 -12.03 7.11
C PHE A 201 -8.29 -12.80 6.48
N THR A 202 -8.58 -12.57 5.20
CA THR A 202 -9.64 -13.32 4.49
C THR A 202 -9.32 -14.81 4.38
N HIS A 203 -8.05 -15.15 4.15
CA HIS A 203 -7.63 -16.53 3.93
C HIS A 203 -7.21 -17.26 5.20
N CYS A 204 -6.76 -16.53 6.23
CA CYS A 204 -6.09 -17.14 7.37
C CYS A 204 -6.86 -17.03 8.69
N LEU A 205 -7.91 -16.20 8.82
CA LEU A 205 -8.67 -16.13 10.07
C LEU A 205 -9.35 -17.45 10.41
N SER A 206 -9.08 -17.98 11.61
CA SER A 206 -9.68 -19.24 12.07
C SER A 206 -11.20 -19.12 12.17
N SER A 207 -11.87 -20.26 11.95
CA SER A 207 -13.33 -20.33 12.04
C SER A 207 -13.81 -20.16 13.48
N GLU A 208 -13.05 -20.69 14.44
CA GLU A 208 -13.33 -20.56 15.86
C GLU A 208 -13.28 -19.09 16.30
N TRP A 209 -12.17 -18.40 16.01
CA TRP A 209 -12.03 -16.99 16.37
C TRP A 209 -13.06 -16.11 15.67
N SER A 210 -13.30 -16.37 14.38
CA SER A 210 -14.34 -15.65 13.61
C SER A 210 -15.73 -15.78 14.25
N SER A 211 -16.03 -16.92 14.88
CA SER A 211 -17.32 -17.15 15.54
C SER A 211 -17.43 -16.43 16.88
N ARG A 212 -16.32 -16.30 17.62
CA ARG A 212 -16.24 -15.51 18.87
C ARG A 212 -16.28 -14.00 18.62
N HIS A 213 -15.73 -13.54 17.51
CA HIS A 213 -15.58 -12.11 17.17
C HIS A 213 -16.16 -11.76 15.79
N PRO A 214 -17.46 -12.02 15.52
CA PRO A 214 -18.02 -11.98 14.17
C PRO A 214 -17.90 -10.60 13.52
N GLN A 215 -18.10 -9.52 14.26
CA GLN A 215 -18.02 -8.16 13.71
C GLN A 215 -16.58 -7.75 13.37
N VAL A 216 -15.62 -8.07 14.23
CA VAL A 216 -14.20 -7.74 13.98
C VAL A 216 -13.66 -8.59 12.83
N ALA A 217 -13.99 -9.88 12.82
CA ALA A 217 -13.65 -10.78 11.73
C ALA A 217 -14.20 -10.29 10.40
N GLN A 218 -15.47 -9.89 10.35
CA GLN A 218 -16.06 -9.32 9.15
C GLN A 218 -15.32 -8.06 8.70
N ASN A 219 -15.01 -7.14 9.62
CA ASN A 219 -14.29 -5.91 9.28
C ASN A 219 -12.89 -6.18 8.73
N LEU A 220 -12.12 -7.09 9.34
CA LEU A 220 -10.80 -7.51 8.83
C LEU A 220 -10.89 -8.12 7.41
N LYS A 221 -11.99 -8.82 7.11
CA LYS A 221 -12.23 -9.48 5.82
C LYS A 221 -12.77 -8.53 4.75
N THR A 222 -13.49 -7.46 5.10
CA THR A 222 -14.20 -6.62 4.12
C THR A 222 -13.74 -5.19 4.03
N GLU A 223 -13.27 -4.62 5.14
CA GLU A 223 -12.88 -3.22 5.24
C GLU A 223 -11.37 -3.03 5.07
N LYS A 224 -11.00 -1.79 4.77
CA LYS A 224 -9.59 -1.39 4.75
C LYS A 224 -9.23 -0.88 6.14
N LEU A 225 -8.03 -1.21 6.61
CA LEU A 225 -7.47 -0.53 7.77
C LEU A 225 -7.25 0.95 7.46
N THR A 226 -7.32 1.79 8.50
CA THR A 226 -6.88 3.18 8.38
C THR A 226 -5.42 3.23 7.95
N ASN A 227 -5.04 4.33 7.30
CA ASN A 227 -3.64 4.60 7.02
C ASN A 227 -2.84 4.61 8.31
N ALA A 228 -1.63 4.05 8.28
CA ALA A 228 -0.85 3.78 9.49
C ALA A 228 -1.67 3.04 10.58
N GLY A 229 -2.64 2.22 10.15
CA GLY A 229 -3.35 1.31 11.04
C GLY A 229 -2.45 0.16 11.49
N CYS A 230 -2.71 -0.38 12.68
CA CYS A 230 -1.92 -1.46 13.27
C CYS A 230 -2.84 -2.57 13.81
N VAL A 231 -2.66 -3.78 13.33
CA VAL A 231 -3.34 -4.98 13.86
C VAL A 231 -2.29 -5.94 14.41
N ALA A 232 -2.45 -6.34 15.65
CA ALA A 232 -1.82 -7.49 16.25
C ALA A 232 -2.52 -8.77 15.78
N ALA A 233 -1.78 -9.79 15.39
CA ALA A 233 -2.31 -11.09 15.03
C ALA A 233 -1.38 -12.23 15.49
N ASP A 234 -1.97 -13.23 16.13
CA ASP A 234 -1.28 -14.46 16.51
C ASP A 234 -1.63 -15.55 15.50
N PHE A 235 -0.62 -16.27 15.02
CA PHE A 235 -0.75 -17.33 14.05
C PHE A 235 -0.25 -18.64 14.65
N THR A 236 -0.84 -19.75 14.22
CA THR A 236 -0.31 -21.08 14.50
C THR A 236 -0.09 -21.83 13.21
N PHE A 237 0.96 -22.65 13.17
CA PHE A 237 1.20 -23.58 12.08
C PHE A 237 0.63 -24.93 12.49
N VAL A 238 -0.42 -25.37 11.79
CA VAL A 238 -1.16 -26.59 12.12
C VAL A 238 -0.58 -27.75 11.31
N GLY A 239 -0.12 -28.80 12.01
CA GLY A 239 0.37 -30.02 11.38
C GLY A 239 1.68 -29.88 10.59
N SER A 240 1.93 -30.86 9.71
CA SER A 240 3.14 -30.94 8.88
C SER A 240 3.01 -30.25 7.51
N SER A 241 1.83 -29.74 7.17
CA SER A 241 1.49 -29.12 5.87
C SER A 241 1.61 -27.58 5.92
N LYS A 242 1.40 -26.95 4.75
CA LYS A 242 1.23 -25.49 4.53
C LYS A 242 -0.08 -24.97 5.17
N GLU A 243 -0.42 -25.44 6.35
CA GLU A 243 -1.62 -25.05 7.07
C GLU A 243 -1.23 -24.10 8.20
N TRP A 244 -1.79 -22.91 8.15
CA TRP A 244 -1.64 -21.88 9.17
C TRP A 244 -2.98 -21.19 9.36
N GLU A 245 -3.21 -20.72 10.58
CA GLU A 245 -4.39 -19.92 10.90
C GLU A 245 -4.06 -18.81 11.89
N ILE A 246 -4.76 -17.69 11.74
CA ILE A 246 -4.79 -16.59 12.70
C ILE A 246 -5.77 -17.00 13.80
N THR A 247 -5.24 -17.25 14.98
CA THR A 247 -6.02 -17.68 16.15
C THR A 247 -6.50 -16.50 16.98
N GLU A 248 -5.82 -15.35 16.91
CA GLU A 248 -6.22 -14.11 17.57
C GLU A 248 -5.88 -12.88 16.71
N ALA A 249 -6.72 -11.84 16.75
CA ALA A 249 -6.44 -10.58 16.08
C ALA A 249 -7.00 -9.37 16.87
N LYS A 250 -6.23 -8.30 17.01
CA LYS A 250 -6.59 -7.12 17.80
C LYS A 250 -6.07 -5.84 17.15
N LEU A 251 -6.91 -4.80 17.06
CA LEU A 251 -6.44 -3.47 16.68
C LEU A 251 -5.57 -2.88 17.78
N LEU A 252 -4.41 -2.36 17.41
CA LEU A 252 -3.48 -1.69 18.32
C LEU A 252 -3.56 -0.18 18.14
N PHE A 253 -3.09 0.53 19.17
CA PHE A 253 -2.79 1.96 19.12
C PHE A 253 -3.97 2.86 18.67
N GLU A 254 -5.19 2.50 19.10
CA GLU A 254 -6.44 3.20 18.73
C GLU A 254 -6.67 3.31 17.21
N THR A 255 -6.03 2.44 16.44
CA THR A 255 -6.24 2.39 15.00
C THR A 255 -7.57 1.71 14.68
N GLY A 256 -8.07 1.90 13.45
CA GLY A 256 -9.40 1.42 13.09
C GLY A 256 -9.52 1.03 11.62
N PHE A 257 -10.76 0.87 11.19
CA PHE A 257 -11.11 0.63 9.80
C PHE A 257 -11.53 1.93 9.12
N GLN A 258 -11.19 2.08 7.83
CA GLN A 258 -11.76 3.10 6.97
C GLN A 258 -13.25 2.77 6.78
N LEU A 259 -14.11 3.41 7.58
CA LEU A 259 -15.55 3.26 7.42
C LEU A 259 -15.94 3.71 6.01
N ARG A 260 -16.61 2.82 5.27
CA ARG A 260 -17.25 3.20 4.02
C ARG A 260 -18.27 4.28 4.36
N HIS A 261 -18.12 5.46 3.77
CA HIS A 261 -19.21 6.42 3.82
C HIS A 261 -20.47 5.75 3.28
N PRO A 262 -21.64 5.97 3.90
CA PRO A 262 -22.90 5.53 3.33
C PRO A 262 -22.98 6.01 1.88
N PRO A 263 -23.56 5.21 0.96
CA PRO A 263 -23.78 5.66 -0.40
C PRO A 263 -24.44 7.04 -0.32
N ARG A 264 -23.89 8.02 -1.03
CA ARG A 264 -24.50 9.35 -1.13
C ARG A 264 -25.97 9.11 -1.45
N ALA A 265 -26.87 9.52 -0.55
CA ALA A 265 -28.29 9.54 -0.83
C ALA A 265 -28.43 10.18 -2.21
N GLY A 266 -28.97 9.39 -3.15
CA GLY A 266 -29.06 9.82 -4.54
C GLY A 266 -29.69 11.20 -4.55
N SER A 267 -29.00 12.17 -5.17
CA SER A 267 -29.68 13.39 -5.57
C SER A 267 -30.80 12.93 -6.49
N ASN A 268 -32.02 12.85 -5.95
CA ASN A 268 -33.24 12.81 -6.74
C ASN A 268 -33.23 14.10 -7.57
N SER A 269 -32.64 14.02 -8.76
CA SER A 269 -32.88 15.02 -9.78
C SER A 269 -34.39 15.01 -10.02
N PRO A 270 -35.08 16.16 -9.86
CA PRO A 270 -36.51 16.21 -10.09
C PRO A 270 -36.78 15.78 -11.53
N GLY A 271 -37.75 14.87 -11.66
CA GLY A 271 -38.09 14.20 -12.91
C GLY A 271 -38.33 15.20 -14.03
N ARG A 272 -37.64 14.97 -15.15
CA ARG A 272 -38.03 15.59 -16.42
C ARG A 272 -39.15 14.74 -16.99
N ALA A 273 -40.37 15.25 -16.84
CA ALA A 273 -41.57 14.72 -17.46
C ALA A 273 -41.45 14.70 -18.99
N GLY A 274 -42.00 13.65 -19.59
CA GLY A 274 -42.67 13.69 -20.89
C GLY A 274 -41.80 13.63 -22.15
N SER A 275 -41.81 12.49 -22.82
CA SER A 275 -42.50 12.39 -24.12
C SER A 275 -42.53 10.93 -24.58
N ASN A 276 -43.74 10.37 -24.55
CA ASN A 276 -44.12 9.19 -25.31
C ASN A 276 -44.12 9.55 -26.81
N SER A 277 -43.60 8.66 -27.65
CA SER A 277 -44.29 8.26 -28.89
C SER A 277 -43.72 6.96 -29.48
N PRO A 278 -44.53 6.22 -30.26
CA PRO A 278 -44.45 4.77 -30.40
C PRO A 278 -43.97 4.31 -31.78
N GLY A 279 -43.56 3.05 -31.90
CA GLY A 279 -43.73 2.30 -33.16
C GLY A 279 -42.65 1.28 -33.53
N ARG A 280 -43.16 0.07 -33.86
CA ARG A 280 -42.64 -0.94 -34.82
C ARG A 280 -41.44 -1.79 -34.36
N SER A 281 -41.56 -3.10 -34.09
CA SER A 281 -42.08 -4.29 -34.82
C SER A 281 -40.95 -5.13 -35.46
N SER A 282 -40.92 -6.41 -35.06
CA SER A 282 -40.50 -7.63 -35.77
C SER A 282 -39.05 -7.86 -36.23
N SER A 283 -38.34 -8.77 -35.51
CA SER A 283 -37.76 -10.08 -35.91
C SER A 283 -37.07 -10.32 -37.28
N PRO A 284 -36.34 -11.44 -37.50
CA PRO A 284 -35.42 -12.21 -36.65
C PRO A 284 -34.09 -12.63 -37.37
N ALA A 285 -33.20 -13.27 -36.60
CA ALA A 285 -32.26 -14.36 -36.93
C ALA A 285 -31.58 -14.43 -38.32
N ARG A 286 -30.23 -14.48 -38.30
CA ARG A 286 -29.48 -15.35 -39.23
C ARG A 286 -28.19 -15.88 -38.62
N SER A 287 -28.17 -17.20 -38.53
CA SER A 287 -27.02 -18.09 -38.40
C SER A 287 -26.06 -17.93 -39.58
N ASN A 288 -24.75 -18.07 -39.34
CA ASN A 288 -23.92 -18.94 -40.17
C ASN A 288 -22.60 -19.32 -39.50
N SER A 289 -22.46 -20.61 -39.32
CA SER A 289 -21.24 -21.40 -39.21
C SER A 289 -20.23 -21.11 -40.32
N ARG A 290 -18.93 -21.11 -39.99
CA ARG A 290 -17.94 -21.90 -40.73
C ARG A 290 -16.62 -22.05 -39.97
N ALA A 291 -16.24 -23.32 -39.82
CA ALA A 291 -14.93 -23.80 -39.44
C ALA A 291 -13.93 -23.71 -40.61
N ARG A 292 -12.63 -23.71 -40.26
CA ARG A 292 -11.43 -24.25 -40.95
C ARG A 292 -10.24 -23.33 -40.66
N SER A 293 -9.28 -23.73 -39.81
CA SER A 293 -8.22 -24.76 -39.97
C SER A 293 -6.91 -24.18 -40.51
N ASN A 294 -5.83 -24.60 -39.85
CA ASN A 294 -4.43 -24.69 -40.28
C ASN A 294 -3.49 -23.50 -40.02
N SER A 295 -2.69 -23.69 -38.96
CA SER A 295 -1.25 -23.42 -38.89
C SER A 295 -0.51 -24.01 -40.12
N PRO A 296 0.71 -23.56 -40.50
CA PRO A 296 1.91 -23.87 -39.70
C PRO A 296 3.03 -22.80 -39.67
N VAL A 297 3.78 -22.87 -38.57
CA VAL A 297 5.26 -22.92 -38.47
C VAL A 297 6.07 -22.21 -39.58
N ARG A 298 6.85 -21.19 -39.18
CA ARG A 298 8.27 -21.12 -39.55
C ARG A 298 9.10 -20.32 -38.57
N SER A 299 10.29 -20.86 -38.37
CA SER A 299 11.37 -20.59 -37.44
C SER A 299 12.32 -19.49 -37.91
N SER A 300 13.26 -19.14 -37.00
CA SER A 300 14.62 -18.60 -37.21
C SER A 300 14.72 -17.17 -37.77
N SER A 301 15.66 -16.29 -37.41
CA SER A 301 16.82 -16.29 -36.51
C SER A 301 17.47 -14.89 -36.63
N SER A 302 18.54 -14.67 -35.87
CA SER A 302 19.68 -13.76 -36.13
C SER A 302 19.53 -12.24 -35.91
N SER A 303 20.08 -11.83 -34.76
CA SER A 303 21.24 -10.92 -34.60
C SER A 303 21.44 -9.71 -35.53
N LYS A 304 21.66 -8.55 -34.89
CA LYS A 304 22.74 -7.55 -35.11
C LYS A 304 22.46 -6.39 -34.13
N ARG A 305 23.27 -6.19 -33.08
CA ARG A 305 24.47 -5.32 -33.00
C ARG A 305 24.35 -4.04 -33.84
N GLY A 306 24.43 -2.89 -33.16
CA GLY A 306 24.55 -1.56 -33.74
C GLY A 306 24.67 -0.52 -32.64
N ASP A 307 25.91 -0.24 -32.24
CA ASP A 307 26.32 0.92 -31.46
C ASP A 307 25.93 2.22 -32.16
N GLY A 308 25.65 3.28 -31.40
CA GLY A 308 25.37 4.60 -31.95
C GLY A 308 25.25 5.67 -30.87
N ALA A 309 26.30 6.46 -30.75
CA ALA A 309 26.56 7.45 -29.72
C ALA A 309 25.76 8.77 -29.85
N ALA A 310 25.80 9.51 -28.74
CA ALA A 310 25.89 10.97 -28.62
C ALA A 310 24.77 11.86 -29.21
N GLY A 311 24.21 12.69 -28.34
CA GLY A 311 23.34 13.81 -28.71
C GLY A 311 22.95 14.64 -27.50
N GLU A 312 23.89 15.46 -27.01
CA GLU A 312 23.60 16.57 -26.10
C GLU A 312 22.55 17.50 -26.73
N SER A 313 21.59 17.96 -25.93
CA SER A 313 20.83 19.17 -26.24
C SER A 313 20.39 19.89 -24.97
N LYS A 314 21.12 20.97 -24.69
CA LYS A 314 20.74 22.07 -23.80
C LYS A 314 19.39 22.65 -24.22
N LYS A 315 18.48 22.88 -23.27
CA LYS A 315 17.54 24.01 -23.35
C LYS A 315 17.43 24.71 -22.00
N ARG A 316 17.81 25.99 -22.04
CA ARG A 316 17.50 27.04 -21.06
C ARG A 316 15.99 27.22 -20.96
N GLY A 317 15.56 27.63 -19.77
CA GLY A 317 14.16 27.85 -19.44
C GLY A 317 13.60 29.18 -19.92
N GLU A 318 12.33 29.36 -19.61
CA GLU A 318 11.69 30.67 -19.48
C GLU A 318 10.49 30.52 -18.53
N GLN A 319 10.46 31.42 -17.55
CA GLN A 319 9.36 31.65 -16.62
C GLN A 319 8.26 32.43 -17.32
N LYS A 320 6.98 32.08 -17.06
CA LYS A 320 5.89 33.06 -17.05
C LYS A 320 4.95 32.78 -15.89
N ALA A 321 4.80 33.80 -15.06
CA ALA A 321 3.72 33.97 -14.11
C ALA A 321 2.41 34.27 -14.85
N ASP A 322 1.27 33.83 -14.29
CA ASP A 322 0.17 34.72 -13.87
C ASP A 322 -1.01 33.90 -13.34
N GLY A 323 -1.64 34.46 -12.30
CA GLY A 323 -2.54 33.77 -11.39
C GLY A 323 -3.96 33.54 -11.87
N ASN A 324 -4.73 32.83 -11.04
CA ASN A 324 -6.05 33.31 -10.62
C ASN A 324 -6.52 32.51 -9.39
N SER A 325 -6.90 33.24 -8.34
CA SER A 325 -7.50 32.74 -7.11
C SER A 325 -8.93 32.31 -7.36
N ARG A 326 -9.27 31.05 -7.04
CA ARG A 326 -10.65 30.64 -6.78
C ARG A 326 -10.71 29.77 -5.54
N ASN A 327 -11.25 30.41 -4.51
CA ASN A 327 -11.64 29.86 -3.23
C ASN A 327 -12.61 28.69 -3.45
N SER A 328 -12.20 27.48 -3.08
CA SER A 328 -13.11 26.33 -2.97
C SER A 328 -12.74 25.52 -1.74
N SER A 329 -13.61 25.58 -0.74
CA SER A 329 -13.55 24.78 0.49
C SER A 329 -13.83 23.32 0.16
N VAL A 330 -12.82 22.64 -0.41
CA VAL A 330 -12.87 21.23 -0.73
C VAL A 330 -12.53 20.44 0.53
N ARG A 331 -13.56 19.92 1.21
CA ARG A 331 -13.39 18.88 2.24
C ARG A 331 -12.72 17.64 1.61
N ARG A 332 -11.47 17.39 1.98
CA ARG A 332 -10.63 16.27 1.51
C ARG A 332 -11.08 14.98 2.23
N ARG A 333 -10.93 13.82 1.57
CA ARG A 333 -11.13 12.49 2.20
C ARG A 333 -9.83 11.69 2.04
N PRO A 334 -9.50 10.77 2.97
CA PRO A 334 -8.16 10.21 3.11
C PRO A 334 -7.70 9.34 1.91
N HIS A 335 -6.37 9.25 1.79
CA HIS A 335 -5.63 8.52 0.75
C HIS A 335 -5.32 7.07 1.19
N ASP A 336 -4.65 6.25 0.38
CA ASP A 336 -4.23 4.87 0.72
C ASP A 336 -2.73 4.94 1.05
N ASP A 337 -2.43 5.21 2.31
CA ASP A 337 -1.07 5.34 2.84
C ASP A 337 -0.76 4.04 3.62
N GLY A 338 0.50 3.60 3.69
CA GLY A 338 0.89 2.26 4.15
C GLY A 338 0.25 1.83 5.48
N THR A 339 0.11 0.52 5.70
CA THR A 339 -0.52 -0.06 6.90
C THR A 339 0.43 -1.06 7.56
N ALA A 340 0.46 -1.13 8.89
CA ALA A 340 1.26 -2.07 9.65
C ALA A 340 0.40 -3.22 10.22
N ALA A 341 1.00 -4.40 10.35
CA ALA A 341 0.48 -5.52 11.11
C ALA A 341 1.60 -6.10 11.97
N LEU A 342 1.37 -6.24 13.27
CA LEU A 342 2.22 -6.99 14.18
C LEU A 342 1.78 -8.45 14.11
N MET A 343 2.68 -9.35 13.72
CA MET A 343 2.41 -10.78 13.57
C MET A 343 3.25 -11.58 14.54
N ARG A 344 2.66 -12.59 15.18
CA ARG A 344 3.34 -13.52 16.09
C ARG A 344 3.17 -14.96 15.61
N GLN A 345 4.26 -15.71 15.68
CA GLN A 345 4.33 -17.16 15.48
C GLN A 345 4.22 -17.93 16.80
#